data_AF-A0A559KX76-F1
#
_entry.id   AF-A0A559KX76-F1
#
_cell.length_a   1.000
_cell.length_b   1.000
_cell.length_c   1.000
_cell.angle_alpha   90.00
_cell.angle_beta   90.00
_cell.angle_gamma   90.00
#
_symmetry.space_group_name_H-M   'P 1'
#
loop_
_entity.id
_entity.type
_entity.pdbx_description
1 polymer ?
#
loop_
_entity_poly.entity_id
_entity_poly.type
_entity_poly.pdbx_seq_one_letter_code
_entity_poly.pdbx_strand_id
1 'polypeptide(L)'
;MRTTLTGTASVLDTTLTRLIDDVIENGSSFLADDENLQHYKQHLSHLETASKIALLRECLCVRPPLPLLPEDLLQNVDSILTRVRQHKILTPIFSLSPSRLIKHGDLGATRIHLWRGDITTLTGVTAITNAANSQGLGCFQPTHRCIDNIIHAEAGPRLREECFQRMQARGKELEPGEVLVTEGHALFASSVMHTVGPQLKRGASPTETERRQLAKCYESILEALELLPSDEDGSKSIALCCISTGLFAFPADEAAEIAVSTVTSWLQKHPSTTITDVIFNTFTQSDTEFYSKLLGPSHTKSISPVENTPQGSLSLAREWLSSADAVLVTAGAGLSAAEGLDYHSRDLFKRNFPGCLKFGLTSLYSVFGFNDWPSEEHRWGYFFTHLNMVANWSNTPTYQILIPWLRNFGQDAFVRTSNADGLFLANGWPKEQLSTPQGSYGYLQCLNNCRVDAVVPSAPLVADAMPHIDKATQKLMDPSKIPLCRFCGSKMSICVRAGSWFNQAPYQEGEAQWKAWKSRVLREKKNLVILELGVGMNTPGVLRWPNEDLVMRSDGRVKLIRVGMGPEAMVPWEQEDEGLSTCVQGDIGRAIPLLLE
;
A
#
# COMPACT_ATOMS: atom_id res chain seq x y z
N MET A 1 -37.34 10.05 -10.39
CA MET A 1 -36.80 9.03 -11.30
C MET A 1 -35.29 9.03 -11.12
N ARG A 2 -34.72 8.10 -10.33
CA ARG A 2 -33.28 7.86 -10.39
C ARG A 2 -33.06 7.16 -11.73
N THR A 3 -32.55 7.86 -12.73
CA THR A 3 -32.05 7.24 -13.96
C THR A 3 -30.96 6.27 -13.52
N THR A 4 -31.23 4.98 -13.61
CA THR A 4 -30.22 3.94 -13.56
C THR A 4 -29.31 4.17 -14.75
N LEU A 5 -28.31 5.06 -14.60
CA LEU A 5 -27.02 4.82 -15.23
C LEU A 5 -26.74 3.36 -14.92
N THR A 6 -26.57 2.52 -15.94
CA THR A 6 -26.07 1.17 -15.77
C THR A 6 -24.80 1.29 -14.93
N GLY A 7 -24.91 1.01 -13.63
CA GLY A 7 -23.88 1.38 -12.66
C GLY A 7 -22.58 0.68 -13.03
N THR A 8 -21.46 1.33 -12.76
CA THR A 8 -20.14 0.75 -13.03
C THR A 8 -19.94 -0.58 -12.31
N ALA A 9 -20.61 -0.76 -11.16
CA ALA A 9 -20.71 -2.05 -10.47
C ALA A 9 -21.29 -3.17 -11.36
N SER A 10 -22.32 -2.88 -12.16
CA SER A 10 -22.90 -3.84 -13.12
C SER A 10 -21.95 -4.16 -14.27
N VAL A 11 -21.14 -3.19 -14.70
CA VAL A 11 -20.11 -3.39 -15.72
C VAL A 11 -19.02 -4.31 -15.19
N LEU A 12 -18.60 -4.14 -13.93
CA LEU A 12 -17.63 -5.01 -13.27
C LEU A 12 -18.09 -6.47 -13.23
N ASP A 13 -19.33 -6.72 -12.78
CA ASP A 13 -19.88 -8.08 -12.69
C ASP A 13 -20.02 -8.75 -14.06
N THR A 14 -20.51 -8.02 -15.05
CA THR A 14 -20.63 -8.53 -16.44
C THR A 14 -19.26 -8.82 -17.05
N THR A 15 -18.27 -7.96 -16.80
CA THR A 15 -16.89 -8.13 -17.27
C THR A 15 -16.23 -9.34 -16.64
N LEU A 16 -16.34 -9.48 -15.31
CA LEU A 16 -15.83 -10.64 -14.57
C LEU A 16 -16.45 -11.94 -15.05
N THR A 17 -17.77 -11.98 -15.24
CA THR A 17 -18.48 -13.16 -15.76
C THR A 17 -17.86 -13.63 -17.07
N ARG A 18 -17.64 -12.71 -18.03
CA ARG A 18 -17.07 -13.03 -19.34
C ARG A 18 -15.59 -13.40 -19.28
N LEU A 19 -14.82 -12.74 -18.42
CA LEU A 19 -13.40 -13.08 -18.21
C LEU A 19 -13.23 -14.45 -17.56
N ILE A 20 -14.10 -14.81 -16.60
CA ILE A 20 -14.10 -16.14 -16.00
C ILE A 20 -14.41 -17.20 -17.06
N ASP A 21 -15.41 -16.97 -17.92
CA ASP A 21 -15.74 -17.88 -19.01
C ASP A 21 -14.56 -18.05 -19.99
N ASP A 22 -13.90 -16.95 -20.36
CA ASP A 22 -12.71 -16.97 -21.21
C ASP A 22 -11.53 -17.71 -20.57
N VAL A 23 -11.30 -17.56 -19.26
CA VAL A 23 -10.24 -18.30 -18.54
C VAL A 23 -10.55 -19.78 -18.41
N ILE A 24 -11.82 -20.16 -18.22
CA ILE A 24 -12.22 -21.58 -18.18
C ILE A 24 -12.04 -22.23 -19.56
N GLU A 25 -12.35 -21.50 -20.64
CA GLU A 25 -12.22 -22.02 -22.00
C GLU A 25 -10.77 -22.02 -22.52
N ASN A 26 -10.00 -20.97 -22.23
CA ASN A 26 -8.71 -20.68 -22.87
C ASN A 26 -7.53 -20.54 -21.89
N GLY A 27 -7.79 -20.54 -20.59
CA GLY A 27 -6.77 -20.34 -19.56
C GLY A 27 -5.79 -21.50 -19.43
N SER A 28 -4.66 -21.24 -18.77
CA SER A 28 -3.72 -22.30 -18.42
C SER A 28 -4.27 -23.13 -17.25
N SER A 29 -4.37 -24.46 -17.43
CA SER A 29 -4.90 -25.42 -16.44
C SER A 29 -4.26 -25.40 -15.05
N PHE A 30 -3.16 -24.67 -14.86
CA PHE A 30 -2.35 -24.68 -13.64
C PHE A 30 -2.91 -23.84 -12.49
N LEU A 31 -3.86 -22.92 -12.73
CA LEU A 31 -4.29 -21.94 -11.72
C LEU A 31 -5.79 -21.90 -11.45
N ALA A 32 -6.61 -22.30 -12.42
CA ALA A 32 -8.05 -22.35 -12.26
C ALA A 32 -8.47 -23.79 -11.94
N ASP A 33 -8.77 -24.06 -10.67
CA ASP A 33 -9.73 -25.12 -10.41
C ASP A 33 -11.08 -24.60 -10.95
N ASP A 34 -11.53 -25.16 -12.08
CA ASP A 34 -12.75 -24.71 -12.77
C ASP A 34 -13.95 -24.64 -11.82
N GLU A 35 -14.01 -25.53 -10.81
CA GLU A 35 -15.05 -25.52 -9.79
C GLU A 35 -15.01 -24.24 -8.94
N ASN A 36 -13.82 -23.76 -8.56
CA ASN A 36 -13.66 -22.53 -7.79
C ASN A 36 -14.04 -21.30 -8.60
N LEU A 37 -13.63 -21.21 -9.87
CA LEU A 37 -14.01 -20.08 -10.73
C LEU A 37 -15.52 -20.04 -10.99
N GLN A 38 -16.14 -21.20 -11.25
CA GLN A 38 -17.60 -21.29 -11.38
C GLN A 38 -18.31 -20.88 -10.09
N HIS A 39 -17.78 -21.27 -8.93
CA HIS A 39 -18.31 -20.84 -7.63
C HIS A 39 -18.23 -19.31 -7.47
N TYR A 40 -17.09 -18.70 -7.78
CA TYR A 40 -16.96 -17.23 -7.74
C TYR A 40 -17.93 -16.55 -8.70
N LYS A 41 -18.07 -17.05 -9.93
CA LYS A 41 -19.01 -16.53 -10.94
C LYS A 41 -20.46 -16.53 -10.43
N GLN A 42 -20.89 -17.59 -9.74
CA GLN A 42 -22.24 -17.69 -9.18
C GLN A 42 -22.48 -16.77 -7.97
N HIS A 43 -21.41 -16.30 -7.33
CA HIS A 43 -21.48 -15.52 -6.09
C HIS A 43 -20.84 -14.12 -6.21
N LEU A 44 -20.63 -13.60 -7.43
CA LEU A 44 -20.06 -12.26 -7.64
C LEU A 44 -20.81 -11.19 -6.85
N SER A 45 -22.14 -11.25 -6.78
CA SER A 45 -22.96 -10.29 -6.01
C SER A 45 -22.71 -10.30 -4.50
N HIS A 46 -22.04 -11.33 -3.96
CA HIS A 46 -21.68 -11.43 -2.55
C HIS A 46 -20.24 -10.97 -2.28
N LEU A 47 -19.44 -10.75 -3.32
CA LEU A 47 -18.05 -10.32 -3.19
C LEU A 47 -17.96 -8.81 -3.01
N GLU A 48 -17.07 -8.39 -2.11
CA GLU A 48 -16.65 -6.99 -1.99
C GLU A 48 -16.03 -6.50 -3.31
N THR A 49 -16.19 -5.22 -3.65
CA THR A 49 -15.58 -4.62 -4.85
C THR A 49 -14.08 -4.88 -4.93
N ALA A 50 -13.38 -4.81 -3.80
CA ALA A 50 -11.94 -5.11 -3.74
C ALA A 50 -11.62 -6.55 -4.20
N SER A 51 -12.44 -7.52 -3.78
CA SER A 51 -12.30 -8.93 -4.18
C SER A 51 -12.64 -9.13 -5.66
N LYS A 52 -13.66 -8.44 -6.17
CA LYS A 52 -13.99 -8.43 -7.60
C LYS A 52 -12.83 -7.92 -8.46
N ILE A 53 -12.21 -6.80 -8.06
CA ILE A 53 -11.05 -6.24 -8.77
C ILE A 53 -9.82 -7.15 -8.67
N ALA A 54 -9.59 -7.78 -7.51
CA ALA A 54 -8.54 -8.78 -7.36
C ALA A 54 -8.77 -9.95 -8.34
N LEU A 55 -9.97 -10.53 -8.36
CA LEU A 55 -10.33 -11.62 -9.26
C LEU A 55 -10.19 -11.24 -10.74
N LEU A 56 -10.55 -10.01 -11.11
CA LEU A 56 -10.36 -9.49 -12.48
C LEU A 56 -8.88 -9.48 -12.85
N ARG A 57 -8.02 -9.00 -11.95
CA ARG A 57 -6.56 -8.98 -12.17
C ARG A 57 -5.98 -10.38 -12.24
N GLU A 58 -6.47 -11.31 -11.43
CA GLU A 58 -6.07 -12.72 -11.46
C GLU A 58 -6.44 -13.36 -12.81
N CYS A 59 -7.68 -13.18 -13.28
CA CYS A 59 -8.13 -13.67 -14.58
C CYS A 59 -7.26 -13.12 -15.72
N LEU A 60 -7.01 -11.80 -15.73
CA LEU A 60 -6.14 -11.17 -16.72
C LEU A 60 -4.69 -11.66 -16.62
N CYS A 61 -4.18 -11.93 -15.42
CA CYS A 61 -2.82 -12.38 -15.21
C CYS A 61 -2.58 -13.78 -15.82
N VAL A 62 -3.50 -14.73 -15.63
CA VAL A 62 -3.33 -16.14 -16.04
C VAL A 62 -3.65 -16.43 -17.51
N ARG A 63 -4.26 -15.46 -18.20
CA ARG A 63 -4.76 -15.61 -19.56
C ARG A 63 -3.65 -15.48 -20.61
N PRO A 64 -3.53 -16.40 -21.57
CA PRO A 64 -2.66 -16.21 -22.74
C PRO A 64 -3.09 -15.00 -23.60
N PRO A 65 -2.20 -14.50 -24.49
CA PRO A 65 -2.54 -13.42 -25.41
C PRO A 65 -3.59 -13.81 -26.45
N LEU A 66 -3.73 -15.10 -26.78
CA LEU A 66 -4.72 -15.61 -27.72
C LEU A 66 -5.72 -16.57 -27.04
N PRO A 67 -7.00 -16.61 -27.45
CA PRO A 67 -7.62 -15.76 -28.49
C PRO A 67 -7.62 -14.28 -28.11
N LEU A 68 -7.91 -13.35 -29.02
CA LEU A 68 -8.05 -11.94 -28.63
C LEU A 68 -9.36 -11.73 -27.86
N LEU A 69 -9.35 -10.86 -26.85
CA LEU A 69 -10.60 -10.49 -26.17
C LEU A 69 -11.47 -9.65 -27.12
N PRO A 70 -12.80 -9.80 -27.09
CA PRO A 70 -13.70 -8.92 -27.83
C PRO A 70 -13.49 -7.44 -27.45
N GLU A 71 -13.58 -6.54 -28.44
CA GLU A 71 -13.30 -5.12 -28.24
C GLU A 71 -14.20 -4.46 -27.19
N ASP A 72 -15.46 -4.90 -27.08
CA ASP A 72 -16.39 -4.42 -26.06
C ASP A 72 -16.00 -4.86 -24.63
N LEU A 73 -15.39 -6.05 -24.51
CA LEU A 73 -14.85 -6.53 -23.24
C LEU A 73 -13.57 -5.78 -22.86
N LEU A 74 -12.67 -5.55 -23.83
CA LEU A 74 -11.48 -4.72 -23.64
C LEU A 74 -11.86 -3.32 -23.16
N GLN A 75 -12.84 -2.69 -23.80
CA GLN A 75 -13.33 -1.36 -23.42
C GLN A 75 -13.86 -1.31 -21.99
N ASN A 76 -14.57 -2.37 -21.53
CA ASN A 76 -15.02 -2.45 -20.14
C ASN A 76 -13.85 -2.59 -19.16
N VAL A 77 -12.85 -3.41 -19.48
CA VAL A 77 -11.63 -3.55 -18.68
C VAL A 77 -10.90 -2.21 -18.59
N ASP A 78 -10.75 -1.51 -19.72
CA ASP A 78 -10.11 -0.18 -19.77
C ASP A 78 -10.86 0.84 -18.89
N SER A 79 -12.20 0.83 -18.91
CA SER A 79 -13.02 1.68 -18.03
C SER A 79 -12.86 1.34 -16.55
N ILE A 80 -12.83 0.04 -16.21
CA ILE A 80 -12.61 -0.44 -14.83
C ILE A 80 -11.23 -0.01 -14.32
N LEU A 81 -10.18 -0.23 -15.11
CA LEU A 81 -8.80 0.14 -14.75
C LEU A 81 -8.66 1.65 -14.63
N THR A 82 -9.27 2.42 -15.54
CA THR A 82 -9.30 3.89 -15.48
C THR A 82 -9.96 4.38 -14.20
N ARG A 83 -11.10 3.79 -13.81
CA ARG A 83 -11.76 4.12 -12.54
C ARG A 83 -10.85 3.82 -11.36
N VAL A 84 -10.29 2.61 -11.25
CA VAL A 84 -9.35 2.27 -10.16
C VAL A 84 -8.19 3.27 -10.08
N ARG A 85 -7.64 3.67 -11.23
CA ARG A 85 -6.54 4.62 -11.33
C ARG A 85 -6.89 6.03 -10.84
N GLN A 86 -8.12 6.50 -11.09
CA GLN A 86 -8.62 7.80 -10.61
C GLN A 86 -8.71 7.91 -9.07
N HIS A 87 -8.57 6.79 -8.36
CA HIS A 87 -8.51 6.75 -6.90
C HIS A 87 -7.09 6.83 -6.36
N LYS A 88 -6.06 6.62 -7.19
CA LYS A 88 -4.67 6.59 -6.75
C LYS A 88 -4.11 7.99 -6.51
N ILE A 89 -3.29 8.14 -5.46
CA ILE A 89 -2.42 9.30 -5.32
C ILE A 89 -1.35 9.23 -6.40
N LEU A 90 -1.38 10.23 -7.29
CA LEU A 90 -0.46 10.34 -8.40
C LEU A 90 0.78 11.13 -8.00
N THR A 91 1.88 10.89 -8.71
CA THR A 91 3.13 11.65 -8.53
C THR A 91 3.56 12.25 -9.86
N PRO A 92 3.19 13.51 -10.13
CA PRO A 92 3.64 14.20 -11.33
C PRO A 92 5.15 14.43 -11.32
N ILE A 93 5.81 14.26 -12.45
CA ILE A 93 7.27 14.44 -12.57
C ILE A 93 7.74 15.81 -12.05
N PHE A 94 6.98 16.88 -12.29
CA PHE A 94 7.34 18.24 -11.88
C PHE A 94 7.33 18.45 -10.35
N SER A 95 6.71 17.53 -9.61
CA SER A 95 6.71 17.52 -8.13
C SER A 95 8.02 16.99 -7.54
N LEU A 96 8.84 16.31 -8.36
CA LEU A 96 10.13 15.75 -7.97
C LEU A 96 11.21 16.84 -8.03
N SER A 97 12.07 16.89 -7.01
CA SER A 97 13.28 17.72 -7.06
C SER A 97 14.44 16.89 -7.60
N PRO A 98 15.24 17.44 -8.53
CA PRO A 98 16.41 16.73 -9.04
C PRO A 98 17.43 16.51 -7.92
N SER A 99 17.84 15.26 -7.72
CA SER A 99 18.96 14.89 -6.84
C SER A 99 20.29 15.27 -7.48
N ARG A 100 20.37 15.25 -8.82
CA ARG A 100 21.58 15.62 -9.57
C ARG A 100 21.23 16.22 -10.93
N LEU A 101 22.13 17.06 -11.44
CA LEU A 101 22.07 17.60 -12.81
C LEU A 101 23.27 17.11 -13.61
N ILE A 102 23.03 16.59 -14.81
CA ILE A 102 24.08 16.30 -15.80
C ILE A 102 24.05 17.41 -16.84
N LYS A 103 25.07 18.27 -16.82
CA LYS A 103 25.18 19.42 -17.74
C LYS A 103 25.66 18.96 -19.11
N HIS A 104 25.01 19.46 -20.16
CA HIS A 104 25.32 19.20 -21.56
C HIS A 104 25.90 20.44 -22.26
N GLY A 105 26.74 21.21 -21.54
CA GLY A 105 27.24 22.49 -22.04
C GLY A 105 26.12 23.50 -22.29
N ASP A 106 26.11 24.12 -23.47
CA ASP A 106 25.10 25.10 -23.88
C ASP A 106 23.75 24.48 -24.27
N LEU A 107 23.70 23.14 -24.43
CA LEU A 107 22.49 22.42 -24.84
C LEU A 107 21.51 22.13 -23.68
N GLY A 108 21.86 22.56 -22.47
CA GLY A 108 21.02 22.41 -21.28
C GLY A 108 21.55 21.35 -20.31
N ALA A 109 20.63 20.62 -19.65
CA ALA A 109 20.98 19.60 -18.68
C ALA A 109 19.88 18.55 -18.54
N THR A 110 20.27 17.30 -18.28
CA THR A 110 19.35 16.25 -17.83
C THR A 110 19.24 16.27 -16.31
N ARG A 111 18.00 16.29 -15.80
CA ARG A 111 17.66 16.19 -14.38
C ARG A 111 17.59 14.73 -13.98
N ILE A 112 18.35 14.35 -12.94
CA ILE A 112 18.29 13.02 -12.35
C ILE A 112 17.52 13.11 -11.03
N HIS A 113 16.48 12.30 -10.91
CA HIS A 113 15.63 12.21 -9.74
C HIS A 113 15.81 10.86 -9.06
N LEU A 114 15.78 10.84 -7.73
CA LEU A 114 15.56 9.63 -6.95
C LEU A 114 14.16 9.70 -6.37
N TRP A 115 13.34 8.68 -6.62
CA TRP A 115 11.98 8.62 -6.10
C TRP A 115 11.60 7.21 -5.64
N ARG A 116 10.95 7.12 -4.48
CA ARG A 116 10.42 5.86 -3.94
C ARG A 116 8.91 5.81 -4.10
N GLY A 117 8.40 4.82 -4.82
CA GLY A 117 6.95 4.63 -4.99
C GLY A 117 6.57 3.60 -6.05
N ASP A 118 5.26 3.42 -6.23
CA ASP A 118 4.68 2.59 -7.29
C ASP A 118 4.87 3.27 -8.65
N ILE A 119 5.74 2.72 -9.49
CA ILE A 119 6.08 3.28 -10.81
C ILE A 119 4.86 3.56 -11.69
N THR A 120 3.75 2.84 -11.49
CA THR A 120 2.50 3.02 -12.26
C THR A 120 1.72 4.28 -11.88
N THR A 121 2.14 4.97 -10.81
CA THR A 121 1.53 6.23 -10.33
C THR A 121 2.30 7.49 -10.74
N LEU A 122 3.45 7.35 -11.42
CA LEU A 122 4.16 8.48 -12.01
C LEU A 122 3.39 9.03 -13.21
N THR A 123 3.26 10.35 -13.28
CA THR A 123 2.58 11.02 -14.40
C THR A 123 3.48 12.07 -15.04
N GLY A 124 3.23 12.34 -16.33
CA GLY A 124 4.09 13.21 -17.14
C GLY A 124 5.44 12.57 -17.44
N VAL A 125 5.50 11.24 -17.53
CA VAL A 125 6.69 10.50 -17.94
C VAL A 125 6.47 9.88 -19.33
N THR A 126 7.45 10.01 -20.23
CA THR A 126 7.35 9.42 -21.57
C THR A 126 7.33 7.89 -21.48
N ALA A 127 8.21 7.32 -20.66
CA ALA A 127 8.30 5.87 -20.49
C ALA A 127 8.55 5.43 -19.05
N ILE A 128 8.12 4.21 -18.72
CA ILE A 128 8.53 3.49 -17.51
C ILE A 128 9.24 2.19 -17.88
N THR A 129 10.14 1.73 -17.02
CA THR A 129 10.87 0.48 -17.24
C THR A 129 10.15 -0.68 -16.56
N ASN A 130 10.08 -1.81 -17.27
CA ASN A 130 9.64 -3.09 -16.74
C ASN A 130 10.81 -4.08 -16.71
N ALA A 131 11.11 -4.64 -15.53
CA ALA A 131 12.02 -5.79 -15.41
C ALA A 131 11.26 -7.07 -15.79
N ALA A 132 11.29 -7.36 -17.09
CA ALA A 132 10.51 -8.41 -17.74
C ALA A 132 11.22 -9.78 -17.71
N ASN A 133 10.49 -10.81 -18.15
CA ASN A 133 11.02 -12.14 -18.42
C ASN A 133 11.38 -12.31 -19.91
N SER A 134 12.14 -13.36 -20.27
CA SER A 134 12.63 -13.59 -21.64
C SER A 134 11.54 -13.79 -22.69
N GLN A 135 10.37 -14.26 -22.28
CA GLN A 135 9.22 -14.41 -23.18
C GLN A 135 8.59 -13.05 -23.52
N GLY A 136 8.80 -12.02 -22.71
CA GLY A 136 8.24 -10.68 -22.92
C GLY A 136 6.73 -10.57 -22.74
N LEU A 137 6.05 -11.62 -22.26
CA LEU A 137 4.57 -11.69 -22.18
C LEU A 137 3.99 -11.28 -20.81
N GLY A 138 4.82 -10.74 -19.92
CA GLY A 138 4.44 -10.45 -18.55
C GLY A 138 4.45 -11.68 -17.65
N CYS A 139 4.12 -11.47 -16.37
CA CYS A 139 4.02 -12.54 -15.40
C CYS A 139 2.62 -13.20 -15.46
N PHE A 140 2.59 -14.54 -15.33
CA PHE A 140 1.35 -15.33 -15.29
C PHE A 140 1.00 -15.84 -13.88
N GLN A 141 1.71 -15.40 -12.85
CA GLN A 141 1.46 -15.80 -11.46
C GLN A 141 0.77 -14.65 -10.72
N PRO A 142 -0.55 -14.74 -10.44
CA PRO A 142 -1.29 -13.59 -9.93
C PRO A 142 -0.80 -13.07 -8.57
N THR A 143 -0.35 -13.96 -7.70
CA THR A 143 0.17 -13.61 -6.37
C THR A 143 1.62 -13.10 -6.41
N HIS A 144 2.26 -13.08 -7.59
CA HIS A 144 3.66 -12.69 -7.70
C HIS A 144 3.79 -11.17 -7.63
N ARG A 145 4.66 -10.70 -6.73
CA ARG A 145 4.87 -9.26 -6.48
C ARG A 145 5.99 -8.67 -7.36
N CYS A 146 6.29 -9.28 -8.50
CA CYS A 146 7.27 -8.72 -9.43
C CYS A 146 6.69 -7.48 -10.12
N ILE A 147 7.57 -6.55 -10.50
CA ILE A 147 7.16 -5.32 -11.20
C ILE A 147 6.47 -5.64 -12.54
N ASP A 148 6.85 -6.73 -13.19
CA ASP A 148 6.23 -7.25 -14.41
C ASP A 148 4.74 -7.54 -14.22
N ASN A 149 4.35 -8.20 -13.12
CA ASN A 149 2.95 -8.43 -12.81
C ASN A 149 2.21 -7.12 -12.49
N ILE A 150 2.85 -6.21 -11.74
CA ILE A 150 2.25 -4.93 -11.37
C ILE A 150 1.98 -4.07 -12.61
N ILE A 151 2.95 -3.94 -13.51
CA ILE A 151 2.82 -3.16 -14.75
C ILE A 151 1.73 -3.76 -15.64
N HIS A 152 1.72 -5.08 -15.86
CA HIS A 152 0.69 -5.72 -16.68
C HIS A 152 -0.72 -5.62 -16.06
N ALA A 153 -0.84 -5.72 -14.73
CA ALA A 153 -2.13 -5.57 -14.05
C ALA A 153 -2.71 -4.15 -14.14
N GLU A 154 -1.86 -3.13 -14.29
CA GLU A 154 -2.28 -1.72 -14.41
C GLU A 154 -2.43 -1.26 -15.86
N ALA A 155 -1.64 -1.82 -16.78
CA ALA A 155 -1.73 -1.53 -18.22
C ALA A 155 -2.89 -2.23 -18.93
N GLY A 156 -3.38 -3.35 -18.38
CA GLY A 156 -4.47 -4.13 -18.94
C GLY A 156 -4.04 -5.14 -20.01
N PRO A 157 -4.98 -5.95 -20.53
CA PRO A 157 -4.70 -7.06 -21.43
C PRO A 157 -4.05 -6.65 -22.76
N ARG A 158 -4.35 -5.45 -23.26
CA ARG A 158 -3.78 -4.93 -24.52
C ARG A 158 -2.24 -4.91 -24.52
N LEU A 159 -1.62 -4.68 -23.35
CA LEU A 159 -0.16 -4.73 -23.22
C LEU A 159 0.39 -6.13 -23.57
N ARG A 160 -0.24 -7.18 -23.06
CA ARG A 160 0.20 -8.55 -23.33
C ARG A 160 -0.03 -8.92 -24.80
N GLU A 161 -1.13 -8.45 -25.40
CA GLU A 161 -1.42 -8.66 -26.81
C GLU A 161 -0.37 -7.99 -27.71
N GLU A 162 0.00 -6.73 -27.42
CA GLU A 162 1.07 -6.02 -28.14
C GLU A 162 2.42 -6.72 -27.96
N CYS A 163 2.78 -7.07 -26.71
CA CYS A 163 3.99 -7.84 -26.41
C CYS A 163 4.04 -9.13 -27.25
N PHE A 164 2.94 -9.88 -27.31
CA PHE A 164 2.87 -11.11 -28.10
C PHE A 164 3.11 -10.87 -29.59
N GLN A 165 2.47 -9.85 -30.18
CA GLN A 165 2.66 -9.51 -31.58
C GLN A 165 4.11 -9.13 -31.88
N ARG A 166 4.73 -8.30 -31.03
CA ARG A 166 6.13 -7.88 -31.22
C ARG A 166 7.10 -9.05 -31.03
N MET A 167 6.85 -9.93 -30.07
CA MET A 167 7.67 -11.14 -29.86
C MET A 167 7.54 -12.13 -31.02
N GLN A 168 6.35 -12.28 -31.60
CA GLN A 168 6.14 -13.08 -32.82
C GLN A 168 6.89 -12.48 -34.01
N ALA A 169 6.82 -11.16 -34.22
CA ALA A 169 7.54 -10.48 -35.29
C ALA A 169 9.07 -10.61 -35.13
N ARG A 170 9.55 -10.61 -33.88
CA ARG A 170 10.97 -10.82 -33.54
C ARG A 170 11.43 -12.27 -33.77
N GLY A 171 10.56 -13.25 -33.53
CA GLY A 171 10.84 -14.68 -33.74
C GLY A 171 11.83 -15.32 -32.75
N LYS A 172 12.25 -14.59 -31.71
CA LYS A 172 13.11 -15.11 -30.63
C LYS A 172 12.84 -14.41 -29.31
N GLU A 173 13.17 -15.08 -28.20
CA GLU A 173 13.11 -14.52 -26.85
C GLU A 173 14.01 -13.28 -26.68
N LEU A 174 13.72 -12.48 -25.65
CA LEU A 174 14.56 -11.36 -25.24
C LEU A 174 15.82 -11.88 -24.52
N GLU A 175 16.97 -11.44 -25.01
CA GLU A 175 18.27 -11.71 -24.39
C GLU A 175 18.60 -10.63 -23.36
N PRO A 176 19.41 -10.94 -22.32
CA PRO A 176 19.77 -9.94 -21.32
C PRO A 176 20.42 -8.69 -21.93
N GLY A 177 19.89 -7.51 -21.58
CA GLY A 177 20.34 -6.22 -22.12
C GLY A 177 19.53 -5.70 -23.31
N GLU A 178 18.66 -6.51 -23.91
CA GLU A 178 17.75 -6.05 -24.96
C GLU A 178 16.52 -5.33 -24.38
N VAL A 179 15.88 -4.50 -25.21
CA VAL A 179 14.65 -3.79 -24.85
C VAL A 179 13.56 -4.01 -25.90
N LEU A 180 12.37 -4.36 -25.42
CA LEU A 180 11.13 -4.36 -26.18
C LEU A 180 10.30 -3.15 -25.73
N VAL A 181 10.03 -2.25 -26.66
CA VAL A 181 9.19 -1.07 -26.41
C VAL A 181 7.75 -1.40 -26.76
N THR A 182 6.79 -0.91 -25.99
CA THR A 182 5.33 -1.02 -26.21
C THR A 182 4.65 0.29 -25.84
N GLU A 183 3.37 0.45 -26.20
CA GLU A 183 2.54 1.51 -25.65
C GLU A 183 2.23 1.25 -24.16
N GLY A 184 1.94 2.32 -23.41
CA GLY A 184 1.56 2.22 -22.01
C GLY A 184 0.14 1.73 -21.77
N HIS A 185 -0.73 1.79 -22.79
CA HIS A 185 -2.16 1.46 -22.71
C HIS A 185 -2.86 2.16 -21.52
N ALA A 186 -3.32 1.41 -20.52
CA ALA A 186 -3.97 1.97 -19.33
C ALA A 186 -2.97 2.51 -18.27
N LEU A 187 -1.68 2.67 -18.59
CA LEU A 187 -0.74 3.39 -17.72
C LEU A 187 -0.84 4.91 -17.95
N PHE A 188 -0.20 5.68 -17.07
CA PHE A 188 0.01 7.12 -17.31
C PHE A 188 1.22 7.41 -18.19
N ALA A 189 2.18 6.49 -18.23
CA ALA A 189 3.32 6.59 -19.12
C ALA A 189 2.89 6.24 -20.55
N SER A 190 3.39 6.97 -21.53
CA SER A 190 3.05 6.74 -22.95
C SER A 190 3.61 5.41 -23.47
N SER A 191 4.73 4.95 -22.90
CA SER A 191 5.39 3.71 -23.32
C SER A 191 5.95 2.90 -22.14
N VAL A 192 6.14 1.60 -22.37
CA VAL A 192 6.84 0.70 -21.45
C VAL A 192 8.10 0.15 -22.10
N MET A 193 9.22 0.23 -21.38
CA MET A 193 10.51 -0.35 -21.78
C MET A 193 10.69 -1.69 -21.08
N HIS A 194 10.33 -2.78 -21.76
CA HIS A 194 10.50 -4.13 -21.23
C HIS A 194 11.92 -4.61 -21.49
N THR A 195 12.66 -4.91 -20.43
CA THR A 195 14.03 -5.44 -20.56
C THR A 195 14.25 -6.63 -19.66
N VAL A 196 15.16 -7.52 -20.07
CA VAL A 196 15.56 -8.68 -19.30
C VAL A 196 16.92 -8.41 -18.70
N GLY A 197 16.98 -8.43 -17.37
CA GLY A 197 18.24 -8.36 -16.64
C GLY A 197 18.92 -9.72 -16.49
N PRO A 198 20.23 -9.76 -16.17
CA PRO A 198 20.91 -11.00 -15.78
C PRO A 198 20.25 -11.66 -14.55
N GLN A 199 20.17 -13.00 -14.57
CA GLN A 199 19.62 -13.79 -13.47
C GLN A 199 20.73 -14.56 -12.74
N LEU A 200 20.90 -14.29 -11.46
CA LEU A 200 21.91 -14.92 -10.61
C LEU A 200 21.31 -16.00 -9.71
N LYS A 201 22.16 -16.94 -9.28
CA LYS A 201 21.85 -17.79 -8.13
C LYS A 201 21.89 -16.95 -6.86
N ARG A 202 20.92 -17.16 -5.96
CA ARG A 202 20.82 -16.40 -4.72
C ARG A 202 22.10 -16.51 -3.89
N GLY A 203 22.72 -15.36 -3.57
CA GLY A 203 23.97 -15.28 -2.81
C GLY A 203 25.25 -15.44 -3.64
N ALA A 204 25.16 -15.66 -4.95
CA ALA A 204 26.32 -15.61 -5.83
C ALA A 204 26.76 -14.17 -6.11
N SER A 205 28.07 -13.97 -6.32
CA SER A 205 28.60 -12.71 -6.84
C SER A 205 28.40 -12.63 -8.36
N PRO A 206 28.05 -11.47 -8.92
CA PRO A 206 27.95 -11.31 -10.37
C PRO A 206 29.29 -11.57 -11.07
N THR A 207 29.23 -12.20 -12.23
CA THR A 207 30.33 -12.30 -13.19
C THR A 207 30.49 -11.00 -13.98
N GLU A 208 31.64 -10.82 -14.64
CA GLU A 208 31.87 -9.66 -15.50
C GLU A 208 30.89 -9.59 -16.70
N THR A 209 30.44 -10.74 -17.19
CA THR A 209 29.41 -10.78 -18.23
C THR A 209 28.07 -10.29 -17.72
N GLU A 210 27.65 -10.70 -16.52
CA GLU A 210 26.39 -10.26 -15.93
C GLU A 210 26.42 -8.76 -15.58
N ARG A 211 27.55 -8.23 -15.09
CA ARG A 211 27.73 -6.77 -14.90
C ARG A 211 27.52 -6.00 -16.20
N ARG A 212 28.13 -6.47 -17.30
CA ARG A 212 27.98 -5.87 -18.63
C ARG A 212 26.56 -6.00 -19.17
N GLN A 213 25.88 -7.12 -18.92
CA GLN A 213 24.47 -7.29 -19.30
C GLN A 213 23.56 -6.30 -18.57
N LEU A 214 23.77 -6.11 -17.26
CA LEU A 214 23.00 -5.12 -16.50
C LEU A 214 23.25 -3.69 -16.99
N ALA A 215 24.51 -3.31 -17.22
CA ALA A 215 24.85 -2.03 -17.83
C ALA A 215 24.16 -1.87 -19.20
N LYS A 216 24.21 -2.91 -20.05
CA LYS A 216 23.59 -2.88 -21.37
C LYS A 216 22.08 -2.66 -21.32
N CYS A 217 21.37 -3.18 -20.31
CA CYS A 217 19.95 -2.91 -20.11
C CYS A 217 19.68 -1.39 -20.06
N TYR A 218 20.42 -0.66 -19.23
CA TYR A 218 20.25 0.78 -19.07
C TYR A 218 20.66 1.56 -20.33
N GLU A 219 21.76 1.16 -20.99
CA GLU A 219 22.18 1.80 -22.25
C GLU A 219 21.12 1.63 -23.34
N SER A 220 20.61 0.40 -23.54
CA SER A 220 19.61 0.12 -24.56
C SER A 220 18.26 0.77 -24.26
N ILE A 221 17.89 0.91 -22.99
CA ILE A 221 16.72 1.70 -22.59
C ILE A 221 16.88 3.17 -23.02
N LEU A 222 18.02 3.80 -22.76
CA LEU A 222 18.26 5.21 -23.13
C LEU A 222 18.33 5.38 -24.65
N GLU A 223 18.96 4.45 -25.35
CA GLU A 223 19.00 4.40 -26.83
C GLU A 223 17.58 4.30 -27.42
N ALA A 224 16.73 3.41 -26.87
CA ALA A 224 15.36 3.24 -27.33
C ALA A 224 14.46 4.45 -26.99
N LEU A 225 14.66 5.07 -25.82
CA LEU A 225 13.94 6.28 -25.43
C LEU A 225 14.24 7.45 -26.39
N GLU A 226 15.49 7.60 -26.82
CA GLU A 226 15.87 8.65 -27.78
C GLU A 226 15.11 8.52 -29.11
N LEU A 227 14.70 7.30 -29.49
CA LEU A 227 13.92 7.02 -30.70
C LEU A 227 12.42 7.24 -30.54
N LEU A 228 11.90 7.38 -29.32
CA LEU A 228 10.49 7.68 -29.10
C LEU A 228 10.16 9.14 -29.50
N PRO A 229 8.89 9.43 -29.84
CA PRO A 229 8.41 10.81 -29.92
C PRO A 229 8.61 11.54 -28.59
N SER A 230 8.87 12.85 -28.64
CA SER A 230 8.81 13.68 -27.44
C SER A 230 7.38 13.87 -26.96
N ASP A 231 7.22 14.16 -25.66
CA ASP A 231 5.96 14.63 -25.09
C ASP A 231 5.59 16.02 -25.66
N GLU A 232 4.37 16.52 -25.38
CA GLU A 232 3.84 17.76 -25.95
C GLU A 232 4.72 19.00 -25.68
N ASP A 233 5.47 19.02 -24.57
CA ASP A 233 6.41 20.07 -24.20
C ASP A 233 7.81 19.90 -24.83
N GLY A 234 7.98 18.91 -25.70
CA GLY A 234 9.23 18.55 -26.36
C GLY A 234 10.17 17.70 -25.50
N SER A 235 9.79 17.40 -24.26
CA SER A 235 10.62 16.63 -23.34
C SER A 235 10.59 15.13 -23.62
N LYS A 236 11.62 14.42 -23.15
CA LYS A 236 11.61 12.96 -23.01
C LYS A 236 12.10 12.59 -21.63
N SER A 237 11.35 11.71 -20.98
CA SER A 237 11.58 11.34 -19.59
C SER A 237 11.33 9.87 -19.34
N ILE A 238 12.07 9.30 -18.39
CA ILE A 238 11.95 7.87 -18.08
C ILE A 238 12.10 7.56 -16.60
N ALA A 239 11.25 6.65 -16.11
CA ALA A 239 11.44 6.02 -14.82
C ALA A 239 12.12 4.64 -14.96
N LEU A 240 13.26 4.49 -14.31
CA LEU A 240 14.08 3.28 -14.26
C LEU A 240 13.82 2.53 -12.95
N CYS A 241 13.24 1.34 -13.03
CA CYS A 241 13.10 0.45 -11.89
C CYS A 241 14.44 -0.23 -11.53
N CYS A 242 14.53 -0.88 -10.37
CA CYS A 242 15.70 -1.67 -9.96
C CYS A 242 15.79 -3.01 -10.73
N ILE A 243 16.41 -3.01 -11.92
CA ILE A 243 16.54 -4.19 -12.80
C ILE A 243 17.43 -5.27 -12.15
N SER A 244 17.05 -6.54 -12.30
CA SER A 244 17.75 -7.74 -11.77
C SER A 244 17.81 -7.89 -10.25
N THR A 245 17.32 -6.91 -9.49
CA THR A 245 17.26 -7.01 -8.03
C THR A 245 16.10 -7.89 -7.58
N GLY A 246 16.12 -8.35 -6.32
CA GLY A 246 15.06 -9.18 -5.77
C GLY A 246 15.08 -10.63 -6.30
N LEU A 247 14.20 -10.95 -7.26
CA LEU A 247 14.02 -12.32 -7.77
C LEU A 247 15.24 -12.82 -8.54
N PHE A 248 15.83 -11.97 -9.38
CA PHE A 248 17.02 -12.29 -10.16
C PHE A 248 18.31 -12.18 -9.33
N ALA A 249 18.18 -11.84 -8.05
CA ALA A 249 19.19 -11.96 -7.01
C ALA A 249 20.50 -11.20 -7.25
N PHE A 250 20.52 -10.21 -8.16
CA PHE A 250 21.64 -9.29 -8.28
C PHE A 250 21.76 -8.46 -6.99
N PRO A 251 22.96 -8.34 -6.38
CA PRO A 251 23.16 -7.51 -5.19
C PRO A 251 22.69 -6.08 -5.43
N ALA A 252 21.78 -5.58 -4.58
CA ALA A 252 21.08 -4.32 -4.81
C ALA A 252 21.98 -3.08 -4.76
N ASP A 253 23.03 -3.12 -3.94
CA ASP A 253 24.07 -2.10 -3.86
C ASP A 253 24.88 -2.01 -5.16
N GLU A 254 25.41 -3.14 -5.62
CA GLU A 254 26.17 -3.22 -6.87
C GLU A 254 25.29 -2.89 -8.09
N ALA A 255 24.03 -3.33 -8.11
CA ALA A 255 23.08 -2.98 -9.16
C ALA A 255 22.79 -1.47 -9.21
N ALA A 256 22.68 -0.80 -8.05
CA ALA A 256 22.49 0.64 -7.98
C ALA A 256 23.73 1.40 -8.49
N GLU A 257 24.94 0.93 -8.16
CA GLU A 257 26.19 1.50 -8.67
C GLU A 257 26.29 1.38 -10.20
N ILE A 258 25.99 0.21 -10.76
CA ILE A 258 25.95 -0.01 -12.22
C ILE A 258 24.90 0.90 -12.85
N ALA A 259 23.67 0.93 -12.32
CA ALA A 259 22.59 1.76 -12.86
C ALA A 259 22.97 3.25 -12.92
N VAL A 260 23.46 3.80 -11.81
CA VAL A 260 23.84 5.22 -11.73
C VAL A 260 25.05 5.52 -12.61
N SER A 261 26.11 4.72 -12.54
CA SER A 261 27.33 4.95 -13.32
C SER A 261 27.09 4.82 -14.83
N THR A 262 26.32 3.82 -15.28
CA THR A 262 25.98 3.63 -16.70
C THR A 262 25.14 4.80 -17.24
N VAL A 263 24.03 5.14 -16.56
CA VAL A 263 23.16 6.23 -17.01
C VAL A 263 23.91 7.56 -17.05
N THR A 264 24.64 7.89 -15.99
CA THR A 264 25.41 9.15 -15.95
C THR A 264 26.50 9.18 -17.02
N SER A 265 27.21 8.08 -17.26
CA SER A 265 28.23 7.99 -18.31
C SER A 265 27.63 8.10 -19.70
N TRP A 266 26.47 7.47 -19.93
CA TRP A 266 25.76 7.57 -21.21
C TRP A 266 25.33 9.01 -21.48
N LEU A 267 24.70 9.68 -20.51
CA LEU A 267 24.28 11.09 -20.62
C LEU A 267 25.46 12.01 -20.91
N GLN A 268 26.61 11.81 -20.26
CA GLN A 268 27.83 12.59 -20.52
C GLN A 268 28.41 12.38 -21.92
N LYS A 269 28.24 11.17 -22.50
CA LYS A 269 28.69 10.84 -23.85
C LYS A 269 27.72 11.31 -24.94
N HIS A 270 26.49 11.66 -24.58
CA HIS A 270 25.43 12.09 -25.50
C HIS A 270 24.92 13.49 -25.12
N PRO A 271 25.75 14.55 -25.22
CA PRO A 271 25.35 15.90 -24.85
C PRO A 271 24.21 16.47 -25.72
N SER A 272 23.91 15.86 -26.87
CA SER A 272 22.78 16.21 -27.74
C SER A 272 21.50 15.42 -27.45
N THR A 273 21.46 14.62 -26.38
CA THR A 273 20.27 13.84 -26.02
C THR A 273 19.05 14.73 -25.81
N THR A 274 17.88 14.24 -26.24
CA THR A 274 16.59 14.88 -25.98
C THR A 274 16.00 14.50 -24.61
N ILE A 275 16.68 13.64 -23.85
CA ILE A 275 16.24 13.18 -22.53
C ILE A 275 16.44 14.27 -21.49
N THR A 276 15.34 14.85 -21.01
CA THR A 276 15.34 15.94 -20.02
C THR A 276 15.37 15.41 -18.58
N ASP A 277 14.77 14.25 -18.33
CA ASP A 277 14.58 13.72 -16.97
C ASP A 277 14.76 12.20 -16.90
N VAL A 278 15.57 11.76 -15.93
CA VAL A 278 15.73 10.34 -15.60
C VAL A 278 15.39 10.14 -14.13
N ILE A 279 14.40 9.30 -13.84
CA ILE A 279 13.94 8.99 -12.49
C ILE A 279 14.43 7.59 -12.13
N PHE A 280 15.33 7.48 -11.15
CA PHE A 280 15.60 6.21 -10.49
C PHE A 280 14.45 5.93 -9.53
N ASN A 281 13.59 4.99 -9.92
CA ASN A 281 12.46 4.54 -9.12
C ASN A 281 12.88 3.34 -8.25
N THR A 282 12.66 3.49 -6.95
CA THR A 282 12.83 2.42 -5.95
C THR A 282 11.50 2.09 -5.30
N PHE A 283 11.35 0.87 -4.79
CA PHE A 283 10.14 0.49 -4.03
C PHE A 283 10.44 0.34 -2.54
N THR A 284 11.58 -0.24 -2.18
CA THR A 284 11.95 -0.48 -0.78
C THR A 284 12.77 0.67 -0.20
N GLN A 285 12.71 0.82 1.13
CA GLN A 285 13.57 1.76 1.86
C GLN A 285 15.06 1.41 1.67
N SER A 286 15.42 0.12 1.70
CA SER A 286 16.81 -0.32 1.53
C SER A 286 17.37 0.05 0.15
N ASP A 287 16.60 -0.14 -0.93
CA ASP A 287 17.03 0.28 -2.27
C ASP A 287 17.20 1.79 -2.32
N THR A 288 16.26 2.54 -1.74
CA THR A 288 16.33 4.02 -1.68
C THR A 288 17.63 4.49 -1.00
N GLU A 289 18.09 3.79 0.04
CA GLU A 289 19.33 4.13 0.74
C GLU A 289 20.58 3.89 -0.10
N PHE A 290 20.62 2.86 -0.95
CA PHE A 290 21.74 2.63 -1.88
C PHE A 290 21.82 3.75 -2.91
N TYR A 291 20.71 4.07 -3.58
CA TYR A 291 20.67 5.17 -4.56
C TYR A 291 20.93 6.53 -3.90
N SER A 292 20.45 6.75 -2.67
CA SER A 292 20.64 8.01 -1.96
C SER A 292 22.11 8.28 -1.63
N LYS A 293 22.93 7.24 -1.41
CA LYS A 293 24.39 7.40 -1.21
C LYS A 293 25.11 7.82 -2.51
N LEU A 294 24.59 7.41 -3.66
CA LEU A 294 25.19 7.66 -4.98
C LEU A 294 24.75 9.00 -5.59
N LEU A 295 23.49 9.37 -5.38
CA LEU A 295 22.85 10.54 -6.01
C LEU A 295 22.61 11.71 -5.05
N GLY A 296 22.65 11.48 -3.74
CA GLY A 296 22.11 12.39 -2.74
C GLY A 296 20.67 12.05 -2.34
N PRO A 297 20.11 12.71 -1.30
CA PRO A 297 18.77 12.43 -0.82
C PRO A 297 17.67 12.66 -1.87
N SER A 298 16.59 11.89 -1.74
CA SER A 298 15.35 12.13 -2.46
C SER A 298 14.58 13.28 -1.81
N HIS A 299 14.18 14.27 -2.60
CA HIS A 299 13.29 15.34 -2.17
C HIS A 299 12.10 15.45 -3.11
N THR A 300 10.93 14.99 -2.66
CA THR A 300 9.67 15.48 -3.22
C THR A 300 9.43 16.87 -2.65
N LYS A 301 9.13 17.86 -3.49
CA LYS A 301 8.68 19.16 -2.96
C LYS A 301 7.47 18.90 -2.07
N SER A 302 7.33 19.64 -0.96
CA SER A 302 6.01 19.83 -0.37
C SER A 302 5.17 20.40 -1.49
N ILE A 303 4.27 19.59 -2.03
CA ILE A 303 3.46 19.99 -3.17
C ILE A 303 2.63 21.17 -2.69
N SER A 304 2.99 22.40 -3.09
CA SER A 304 2.00 23.45 -3.23
C SER A 304 0.97 22.88 -4.22
N PRO A 305 -0.33 22.90 -3.90
CA PRO A 305 -1.30 22.04 -4.54
C PRO A 305 -1.12 22.10 -6.05
N VAL A 306 -0.78 20.95 -6.63
CA VAL A 306 -1.04 20.74 -8.05
C VAL A 306 -2.49 21.15 -8.24
N GLU A 307 -2.76 21.98 -9.25
CA GLU A 307 -4.08 22.00 -9.87
C GLU A 307 -4.35 20.57 -10.32
N ASN A 308 -4.80 19.74 -9.38
CA ASN A 308 -5.21 18.37 -9.64
C ASN A 308 -6.19 18.50 -10.78
N THR A 309 -6.00 17.67 -11.80
CA THR A 309 -7.02 17.42 -12.83
C THR A 309 -8.39 17.50 -12.15
N PRO A 310 -9.31 18.40 -12.54
CA PRO A 310 -10.52 18.70 -11.76
C PRO A 310 -11.53 17.54 -11.61
N GLN A 311 -11.13 16.30 -11.85
CA GLN A 311 -11.95 15.11 -11.87
C GLN A 311 -11.18 13.99 -11.15
N GLY A 312 -11.46 13.78 -9.87
CA GLY A 312 -10.85 12.71 -9.10
C GLY A 312 -11.38 12.61 -7.69
N SER A 313 -11.26 11.41 -7.12
CA SER A 313 -11.67 11.09 -5.74
C SER A 313 -11.04 11.99 -4.68
N LEU A 314 -9.79 12.42 -4.87
CA LEU A 314 -9.09 13.32 -3.95
C LEU A 314 -9.79 14.69 -3.85
N SER A 315 -10.14 15.29 -4.99
CA SER A 315 -10.82 16.58 -5.05
C SER A 315 -12.23 16.49 -4.44
N LEU A 316 -12.96 15.42 -4.74
CA LEU A 316 -14.27 15.14 -4.15
C LEU A 316 -14.19 14.96 -2.62
N ALA A 317 -13.20 14.19 -2.15
CA ALA A 317 -12.95 13.99 -0.73
C ALA A 317 -12.64 15.32 -0.01
N ARG A 318 -11.84 16.20 -0.62
CA ARG A 318 -11.58 17.56 -0.08
C ARG A 318 -12.85 18.40 0.01
N GLU A 319 -13.70 18.36 -1.02
CA GLU A 319 -14.98 19.09 -1.02
C GLU A 319 -15.88 18.62 0.13
N TRP A 320 -16.00 17.30 0.31
CA TRP A 320 -16.77 16.73 1.41
C TRP A 320 -16.22 17.11 2.77
N LEU A 321 -14.90 17.00 2.98
CA LEU A 321 -14.26 17.39 4.25
C LEU A 321 -14.44 18.89 4.55
N SER A 322 -14.35 19.74 3.52
CA SER A 322 -14.50 21.20 3.68
C SER A 322 -15.93 21.64 3.98
N SER A 323 -16.92 20.87 3.53
CA SER A 323 -18.35 21.16 3.73
C SER A 323 -18.98 20.40 4.90
N ALA A 324 -18.21 19.61 5.64
CA ALA A 324 -18.70 18.81 6.76
C ALA A 324 -19.10 19.66 7.97
N ASP A 325 -20.23 19.32 8.61
CA ASP A 325 -20.62 19.88 9.91
C ASP A 325 -20.01 19.07 11.07
N ALA A 326 -19.71 17.79 10.83
CA ALA A 326 -19.14 16.86 11.79
C ALA A 326 -18.21 15.87 11.09
N VAL A 327 -17.18 15.41 11.80
CA VAL A 327 -16.20 14.44 11.28
C VAL A 327 -16.03 13.28 12.23
N LEU A 328 -16.16 12.07 11.69
CA LEU A 328 -15.77 10.84 12.36
C LEU A 328 -14.48 10.32 11.75
N VAL A 329 -13.39 10.27 12.52
CA VAL A 329 -12.23 9.49 12.11
C VAL A 329 -12.38 8.07 12.61
N THR A 330 -12.34 7.13 11.67
CA THR A 330 -12.15 5.72 12.00
C THR A 330 -10.77 5.27 11.55
N ALA A 331 -10.07 4.50 12.37
CA ALA A 331 -8.68 4.17 12.08
C ALA A 331 -8.37 2.69 12.36
N GLY A 332 -7.60 2.09 11.45
CA GLY A 332 -7.08 0.74 11.55
C GLY A 332 -5.56 0.71 11.47
N ALA A 333 -5.00 -0.50 11.41
CA ALA A 333 -3.56 -0.72 11.50
C ALA A 333 -2.78 -0.06 10.35
N GLY A 334 -3.44 0.24 9.23
CA GLY A 334 -2.81 0.98 8.12
C GLY A 334 -2.39 2.40 8.50
N LEU A 335 -3.08 3.07 9.44
CA LEU A 335 -2.65 4.37 9.96
C LEU A 335 -1.33 4.24 10.72
N SER A 336 -1.21 3.24 11.59
CA SER A 336 0.04 2.98 12.33
C SER A 336 1.16 2.53 11.39
N ALA A 337 0.84 1.76 10.34
CA ALA A 337 1.80 1.37 9.31
C ALA A 337 2.37 2.56 8.53
N ALA A 338 1.55 3.58 8.23
CA ALA A 338 1.99 4.82 7.60
C ALA A 338 2.97 5.62 8.48
N GLU A 339 2.93 5.43 9.81
CA GLU A 339 3.90 5.97 10.76
C GLU A 339 5.14 5.10 10.96
N GLY A 340 5.26 4.02 10.19
CA GLY A 340 6.34 3.03 10.28
C GLY A 340 6.11 1.95 11.34
N LEU A 341 5.00 2.00 12.09
CA LEU A 341 4.56 0.95 13.02
C LEU A 341 3.75 -0.11 12.26
N ASP A 342 4.38 -0.72 11.26
CA ASP A 342 3.77 -1.75 10.42
C ASP A 342 3.92 -3.14 11.06
N TYR A 343 2.78 -3.75 11.39
CA TYR A 343 2.73 -5.06 12.03
C TYR A 343 3.17 -6.21 11.11
N HIS A 344 3.19 -5.99 9.79
CA HIS A 344 3.67 -6.96 8.81
C HIS A 344 5.15 -6.73 8.41
N SER A 345 5.78 -5.64 8.86
CA SER A 345 7.16 -5.33 8.51
C SER A 345 8.15 -6.28 9.16
N ARG A 346 8.87 -7.03 8.31
CA ARG A 346 9.96 -7.93 8.72
C ARG A 346 11.18 -7.16 9.20
N ASP A 347 11.46 -6.01 8.61
CA ASP A 347 12.61 -5.17 8.99
C ASP A 347 12.38 -4.52 10.35
N LEU A 348 11.17 -4.02 10.60
CA LEU A 348 10.78 -3.51 11.92
C LEU A 348 10.94 -4.59 12.99
N PHE A 349 10.47 -5.81 12.69
CA PHE A 349 10.58 -6.93 13.61
C PHE A 349 12.03 -7.35 13.85
N LYS A 350 12.83 -7.52 12.79
CA LYS A 350 14.26 -7.87 12.90
C LYS A 350 15.05 -6.84 13.73
N ARG A 351 14.75 -5.55 13.55
CA ARG A 351 15.40 -4.45 14.28
C ARG A 351 15.10 -4.46 15.78
N ASN A 352 13.84 -4.71 16.15
CA ASN A 352 13.38 -4.60 17.54
C ASN A 352 13.32 -5.95 18.28
N PHE A 353 13.25 -7.06 17.54
CA PHE A 353 13.06 -8.41 18.07
C PHE A 353 14.05 -9.47 17.51
N PRO A 354 15.37 -9.19 17.45
CA PRO A 354 16.33 -10.13 16.88
C PRO A 354 16.40 -11.46 17.65
N GLY A 355 16.22 -11.42 18.98
CA GLY A 355 16.23 -12.61 19.84
C GLY A 355 15.03 -13.53 19.62
N CYS A 356 13.94 -13.02 19.03
CA CYS A 356 12.72 -13.77 18.73
C CYS A 356 12.74 -14.48 17.37
N LEU A 357 13.66 -14.11 16.46
CA LEU A 357 13.74 -14.71 15.12
C LEU A 357 13.99 -16.22 15.16
N LYS A 358 14.72 -16.70 16.17
CA LYS A 358 15.01 -18.13 16.38
C LYS A 358 13.76 -18.95 16.73
N PHE A 359 12.63 -18.30 17.04
CA PHE A 359 11.34 -18.95 17.31
C PHE A 359 10.46 -19.04 16.05
N GLY A 360 10.95 -18.65 14.87
CA GLY A 360 10.17 -18.62 13.63
C GLY A 360 9.28 -17.39 13.49
N LEU A 361 9.31 -16.46 14.44
CA LEU A 361 8.60 -15.19 14.37
C LEU A 361 9.30 -14.24 13.39
N THR A 362 8.52 -13.59 12.53
CA THR A 362 9.06 -12.73 11.46
C THR A 362 8.42 -11.35 11.38
N SER A 363 7.32 -11.12 12.10
CA SER A 363 6.62 -9.83 12.14
C SER A 363 5.91 -9.67 13.48
N LEU A 364 5.48 -8.44 13.83
CA LEU A 364 4.66 -8.23 15.04
C LEU A 364 3.35 -9.03 14.94
N TYR A 365 2.78 -9.09 13.74
CA TYR A 365 1.56 -9.85 13.47
C TYR A 365 1.73 -11.35 13.70
N SER A 366 2.91 -11.92 13.41
CA SER A 366 3.17 -13.36 13.59
C SER A 366 3.10 -13.83 15.05
N VAL A 367 3.08 -12.90 16.01
CA VAL A 367 2.96 -13.21 17.44
C VAL A 367 1.50 -13.44 17.86
N PHE A 368 0.53 -12.93 17.11
CA PHE A 368 -0.88 -13.17 17.40
C PHE A 368 -1.20 -14.66 17.28
N GLY A 369 -1.63 -15.27 18.39
CA GLY A 369 -1.93 -16.71 18.45
C GLY A 369 -0.70 -17.62 18.60
N PHE A 370 0.52 -17.07 18.71
CA PHE A 370 1.73 -17.87 18.89
C PHE A 370 1.78 -18.47 20.31
N ASN A 371 1.78 -19.80 20.40
CA ASN A 371 1.75 -20.55 21.66
C ASN A 371 3.07 -21.30 21.97
N ASP A 372 3.98 -21.42 20.99
CA ASP A 372 5.21 -22.22 21.12
C ASP A 372 6.37 -21.42 21.74
N TRP A 373 6.07 -20.59 22.74
CA TRP A 373 7.08 -19.87 23.50
C TRP A 373 7.96 -20.85 24.29
N PRO A 374 9.30 -20.70 24.31
CA PRO A 374 10.16 -21.59 25.10
C PRO A 374 9.88 -21.53 26.61
N SER A 375 9.44 -20.38 27.09
CA SER A 375 9.04 -20.16 28.49
C SER A 375 8.22 -18.87 28.65
N GLU A 376 7.56 -18.67 29.79
CA GLU A 376 6.83 -17.43 30.09
C GLU A 376 7.76 -16.22 30.16
N GLU A 377 9.02 -16.39 30.56
CA GLU A 377 10.04 -15.33 30.55
C GLU A 377 10.34 -14.83 29.13
N HIS A 378 10.34 -15.71 28.13
CA HIS A 378 10.48 -15.29 26.73
C HIS A 378 9.21 -14.59 26.25
N ARG A 379 8.04 -15.13 26.58
CA ARG A 379 6.75 -14.53 26.23
C ARG A 379 6.61 -13.11 26.78
N TRP A 380 6.88 -12.92 28.07
CA TRP A 380 6.81 -11.60 28.70
C TRP A 380 7.98 -10.69 28.33
N GLY A 381 9.17 -11.24 28.08
CA GLY A 381 10.28 -10.48 27.50
C GLY A 381 9.88 -9.85 26.16
N TYR A 382 9.20 -10.59 25.29
CA TYR A 382 8.61 -10.04 24.07
C TYR A 382 7.55 -8.98 24.38
N PHE A 383 6.52 -9.31 25.18
CA PHE A 383 5.38 -8.40 25.39
C PHE A 383 5.81 -7.09 26.05
N PHE A 384 6.68 -7.11 27.05
CA PHE A 384 7.19 -5.88 27.65
C PHE A 384 8.04 -5.07 26.67
N THR A 385 8.89 -5.73 25.85
CA THR A 385 9.65 -5.03 24.79
C THR A 385 8.71 -4.40 23.75
N HIS A 386 7.66 -5.10 23.33
CA HIS A 386 6.66 -4.61 22.38
C HIS A 386 5.86 -3.43 22.94
N LEU A 387 5.34 -3.56 24.16
CA LEU A 387 4.64 -2.47 24.85
C LEU A 387 5.54 -1.25 25.02
N ASN A 388 6.80 -1.45 25.42
CA ASN A 388 7.77 -0.36 25.54
C ASN A 388 8.07 0.31 24.19
N MET A 389 8.23 -0.48 23.12
CA MET A 389 8.45 0.05 21.77
C MET A 389 7.29 0.92 21.31
N VAL A 390 6.04 0.47 21.50
CA VAL A 390 4.85 1.23 21.09
C VAL A 390 4.65 2.47 21.97
N ALA A 391 4.84 2.35 23.28
CA ALA A 391 4.72 3.49 24.21
C ALA A 391 5.73 4.62 23.94
N ASN A 392 6.89 4.28 23.36
CA ASN A 392 7.94 5.24 22.98
C ASN A 392 7.93 5.57 21.48
N TRP A 393 6.86 5.24 20.74
CA TRP A 393 6.78 5.51 19.31
C TRP A 393 6.61 7.01 19.04
N SER A 394 7.64 7.66 18.50
CA SER A 394 7.68 9.12 18.32
C SER A 394 7.43 9.59 16.89
N ASN A 395 7.69 8.76 15.88
CA ASN A 395 7.43 9.12 14.49
C ASN A 395 5.93 9.10 14.22
N THR A 396 5.30 10.28 14.20
CA THR A 396 3.85 10.44 14.06
C THR A 396 3.41 11.65 13.20
N PRO A 397 4.09 12.01 12.08
CA PRO A 397 3.75 13.19 11.27
C PRO A 397 2.28 13.29 10.84
N THR A 398 1.59 12.17 10.55
CA THR A 398 0.18 12.21 10.14
C THR A 398 -0.69 12.70 11.29
N TYR A 399 -0.44 12.25 12.52
CA TYR A 399 -1.17 12.70 13.71
C TYR A 399 -0.94 14.20 13.98
N GLN A 400 0.26 14.71 13.73
CA GLN A 400 0.60 16.13 13.92
C GLN A 400 -0.17 17.06 12.96
N ILE A 401 -0.65 16.54 11.83
CA ILE A 401 -1.50 17.28 10.88
C ILE A 401 -2.98 17.03 11.20
N LEU A 402 -3.36 15.75 11.38
CA LEU A 402 -4.74 15.32 11.55
C LEU A 402 -5.38 15.87 12.84
N ILE A 403 -4.67 15.85 13.97
CA ILE A 403 -5.25 16.24 15.27
C ILE A 403 -5.57 17.73 15.35
N PRO A 404 -4.65 18.66 14.97
CA PRO A 404 -4.99 20.07 14.91
C PRO A 404 -6.18 20.36 13.99
N TRP A 405 -6.24 19.71 12.83
CA TRP A 405 -7.36 19.84 11.90
C TRP A 405 -8.69 19.35 12.53
N LEU A 406 -8.70 18.18 13.16
CA LEU A 406 -9.90 17.65 13.84
C LEU A 406 -10.37 18.54 14.98
N ARG A 407 -9.46 19.18 15.72
CA ARG A 407 -9.81 20.08 16.83
C ARG A 407 -10.63 21.29 16.37
N ASN A 408 -10.54 21.70 15.11
CA ASN A 408 -11.35 22.79 14.57
C ASN A 408 -12.86 22.47 14.55
N PHE A 409 -13.24 21.18 14.57
CA PHE A 409 -14.63 20.75 14.68
C PHE A 409 -15.12 20.69 16.14
N GLY A 410 -14.24 20.87 17.13
CA GLY A 410 -14.59 20.85 18.54
C GLY A 410 -15.37 19.59 18.95
N GLN A 411 -16.58 19.77 19.49
CA GLN A 411 -17.44 18.66 19.93
C GLN A 411 -18.00 17.83 18.77
N ASP A 412 -17.90 18.30 17.53
CA ASP A 412 -18.40 17.64 16.33
C ASP A 412 -17.33 16.83 15.60
N ALA A 413 -16.19 16.61 16.23
CA ALA A 413 -15.25 15.55 15.86
C ALA A 413 -15.29 14.39 16.86
N PHE A 414 -15.08 13.16 16.36
CA PHE A 414 -14.90 11.98 17.20
C PHE A 414 -13.93 10.99 16.54
N VAL A 415 -13.16 10.27 17.35
CA VAL A 415 -12.26 9.20 16.87
C VAL A 415 -12.73 7.85 17.40
N ARG A 416 -12.89 6.88 16.49
CA ARG A 416 -13.14 5.47 16.83
C ARG A 416 -12.11 4.58 16.13
N THR A 417 -11.22 3.95 16.88
CA THR A 417 -10.10 3.18 16.30
C THR A 417 -10.09 1.73 16.76
N SER A 418 -9.76 0.81 15.85
CA SER A 418 -9.47 -0.59 16.19
C SER A 418 -8.03 -0.77 16.68
N ASN A 419 -7.19 0.27 16.58
CA ASN A 419 -5.80 0.20 17.01
C ASN A 419 -5.71 0.21 18.53
N ALA A 420 -4.85 -0.64 19.06
CA ALA A 420 -4.58 -0.75 20.49
C ALA A 420 -3.36 0.08 20.92
N ASP A 421 -2.66 0.72 19.98
CA ASP A 421 -1.38 1.42 20.18
C ASP A 421 -1.46 2.69 21.05
N GLY A 422 -2.65 3.31 21.15
CA GLY A 422 -2.85 4.52 21.94
C GLY A 422 -2.29 5.80 21.30
N LEU A 423 -1.91 5.77 20.01
CA LEU A 423 -1.23 6.89 19.36
C LEU A 423 -2.09 8.17 19.28
N PHE A 424 -3.43 8.06 19.22
CA PHE A 424 -4.30 9.23 19.32
C PHE A 424 -4.14 9.97 20.65
N LEU A 425 -4.12 9.25 21.78
CA LEU A 425 -3.94 9.84 23.10
C LEU A 425 -2.51 10.40 23.25
N ALA A 426 -1.50 9.66 22.78
CA ALA A 426 -0.11 10.10 22.82
C ALA A 426 0.13 11.40 22.04
N ASN A 427 -0.65 11.65 20.98
CA ASN A 427 -0.61 12.88 20.19
C ASN A 427 -1.64 13.93 20.64
N GLY A 428 -2.26 13.75 21.81
CA GLY A 428 -3.08 14.77 22.46
C GLY A 428 -4.55 14.81 22.03
N TRP A 429 -5.08 13.76 21.39
CA TRP A 429 -6.53 13.64 21.21
C TRP A 429 -7.21 13.36 22.57
N PRO A 430 -8.32 14.03 22.92
CA PRO A 430 -8.99 13.87 24.21
C PRO A 430 -9.62 12.47 24.37
N LYS A 431 -9.56 11.94 25.59
CA LYS A 431 -10.12 10.63 25.93
C LYS A 431 -11.65 10.60 25.78
N GLU A 432 -12.30 11.74 26.01
CA GLU A 432 -13.77 11.90 26.01
C GLU A 432 -14.38 11.85 24.59
N GLN A 433 -13.54 11.99 23.56
CA GLN A 433 -13.93 11.89 22.14
C GLN A 433 -13.21 10.71 21.45
N LEU A 434 -12.83 9.69 22.24
CA LEU A 434 -12.12 8.51 21.77
C LEU A 434 -12.85 7.23 22.16
N SER A 435 -12.90 6.30 21.21
CA SER A 435 -13.41 4.94 21.42
C SER A 435 -12.44 3.90 20.85
N THR A 436 -12.09 2.90 21.65
CA THR A 436 -11.16 1.80 21.30
C THR A 436 -11.81 0.43 21.53
N PRO A 437 -12.81 0.02 20.72
CA PRO A 437 -13.61 -1.20 20.95
C PRO A 437 -12.84 -2.53 20.94
N GLN A 438 -11.64 -2.53 20.36
CA GLN A 438 -10.73 -3.67 20.28
C GLN A 438 -9.76 -3.75 21.47
N GLY A 439 -9.79 -2.77 22.37
CA GLY A 439 -8.93 -2.69 23.55
C GLY A 439 -7.73 -1.77 23.36
N SER A 440 -6.76 -1.89 24.26
CA SER A 440 -5.58 -1.01 24.29
C SER A 440 -4.42 -1.68 25.01
N TYR A 441 -3.23 -1.40 24.52
CA TYR A 441 -1.96 -1.74 25.16
C TYR A 441 -1.74 -1.06 26.51
N GLY A 442 -2.55 -0.06 26.86
CA GLY A 442 -2.52 0.62 28.16
C GLY A 442 -2.93 -0.25 29.35
N TYR A 443 -3.50 -1.44 29.11
CA TYR A 443 -3.94 -2.35 30.16
C TYR A 443 -3.50 -3.79 29.90
N LEU A 444 -3.29 -4.54 30.98
CA LEU A 444 -3.25 -6.00 30.99
C LEU A 444 -4.55 -6.53 31.61
N GLN A 445 -5.01 -7.70 31.16
CA GLN A 445 -6.21 -8.38 31.64
C GLN A 445 -5.94 -9.82 32.10
N CYS A 446 -6.74 -10.29 33.04
CA CYS A 446 -6.74 -11.69 33.48
C CYS A 446 -7.31 -12.60 32.39
N LEU A 447 -6.60 -13.67 32.03
CA LEU A 447 -7.06 -14.63 31.02
C LEU A 447 -8.25 -15.49 31.49
N ASN A 448 -8.51 -15.57 32.80
CA ASN A 448 -9.75 -16.18 33.30
C ASN A 448 -10.94 -15.21 33.28
N ASN A 449 -10.72 -13.92 32.95
CA ASN A 449 -11.73 -12.86 33.00
C ASN A 449 -12.57 -12.91 34.29
N CYS A 450 -11.91 -13.15 35.44
CA CYS A 450 -12.59 -13.56 36.67
C CYS A 450 -13.47 -12.48 37.31
N ARG A 451 -13.23 -11.20 36.97
CA ARG A 451 -14.03 -10.04 37.40
C ARG A 451 -13.74 -8.84 36.50
N VAL A 452 -14.67 -7.89 36.47
CA VAL A 452 -14.61 -6.69 35.61
C VAL A 452 -13.40 -5.80 35.91
N ASP A 453 -12.92 -5.75 37.15
CA ASP A 453 -11.74 -4.99 37.57
C ASP A 453 -10.46 -5.85 37.64
N ALA A 454 -10.46 -7.05 37.04
CA ALA A 454 -9.27 -7.88 36.82
C ALA A 454 -8.39 -7.37 35.66
N VAL A 455 -8.11 -6.07 35.70
CA VAL A 455 -7.27 -5.32 34.77
C VAL A 455 -6.26 -4.48 35.54
N VAL A 456 -5.12 -4.19 34.94
CA VAL A 456 -4.07 -3.36 35.54
C VAL A 456 -3.41 -2.49 34.45
N PRO A 457 -3.10 -1.20 34.73
CA PRO A 457 -2.32 -0.39 33.81
C PRO A 457 -0.98 -1.06 33.46
N SER A 458 -0.64 -1.10 32.17
CA SER A 458 0.57 -1.79 31.71
C SER A 458 1.85 -1.01 32.00
N ALA A 459 1.82 0.33 31.92
CA ALA A 459 3.02 1.17 31.98
C ALA A 459 3.90 0.96 33.23
N PRO A 460 3.36 0.87 34.47
CA PRO A 460 4.20 0.59 35.64
C PRO A 460 4.90 -0.77 35.59
N LEU A 461 4.22 -1.79 35.04
CA LEU A 461 4.77 -3.13 34.91
C LEU A 461 5.84 -3.20 33.82
N VAL A 462 5.63 -2.49 32.71
CA VAL A 462 6.64 -2.34 31.64
C VAL A 462 7.88 -1.67 32.20
N ALA A 463 7.73 -0.52 32.88
CA ALA A 463 8.86 0.22 33.45
C ALA A 463 9.66 -0.61 34.47
N ASP A 464 8.99 -1.41 35.30
CA ASP A 464 9.62 -2.30 36.28
C ASP A 464 10.31 -3.51 35.64
N ALA A 465 9.77 -4.06 34.54
CA ALA A 465 10.32 -5.25 33.89
C ALA A 465 11.47 -4.95 32.91
N MET A 466 11.44 -3.81 32.20
CA MET A 466 12.39 -3.47 31.14
C MET A 466 13.88 -3.58 31.54
N PRO A 467 14.31 -3.14 32.74
CA PRO A 467 15.71 -3.31 33.18
C PRO A 467 16.17 -4.76 33.31
N HIS A 468 15.24 -5.71 33.44
CA HIS A 468 15.52 -7.13 33.64
C HIS A 468 15.44 -7.96 32.35
N ILE A 469 15.23 -7.33 31.19
CA ILE A 469 15.19 -8.04 29.90
C ILE A 469 16.59 -8.08 29.29
N ASP A 470 17.08 -9.28 29.02
CA ASP A 470 18.37 -9.46 28.33
C ASP A 470 18.25 -9.00 26.86
N LYS A 471 19.13 -8.09 26.43
CA LYS A 471 19.03 -7.45 25.10
C LYS A 471 19.24 -8.43 23.93
N ALA A 472 20.05 -9.47 24.12
CA ALA A 472 20.41 -10.41 23.05
C ALA A 472 19.35 -11.50 22.88
N THR A 473 18.94 -12.12 23.99
CA THR A 473 17.97 -13.22 24.00
C THR A 473 16.53 -12.74 24.08
N GLN A 474 16.30 -11.50 24.51
CA GLN A 474 14.99 -10.90 24.80
C GLN A 474 14.17 -11.68 25.83
N LYS A 475 14.86 -12.43 26.70
CA LYS A 475 14.27 -13.13 27.83
C LYS A 475 14.19 -12.20 29.04
N LEU A 476 13.06 -12.22 29.74
CA LEU A 476 12.92 -11.61 31.06
C LEU A 476 13.71 -12.42 32.11
N MET A 477 14.75 -11.85 32.69
CA MET A 477 15.68 -12.56 33.58
C MET A 477 15.19 -12.65 35.03
N ASP A 478 14.20 -11.83 35.41
CA ASP A 478 13.55 -11.87 36.73
C ASP A 478 12.10 -12.38 36.58
N PRO A 479 11.83 -13.67 36.87
CA PRO A 479 10.49 -14.25 36.78
C PRO A 479 9.46 -13.58 37.71
N SER A 480 9.88 -12.89 38.77
CA SER A 480 8.95 -12.20 39.67
C SER A 480 8.21 -11.04 39.00
N LYS A 481 8.71 -10.56 37.86
CA LYS A 481 8.12 -9.50 37.05
C LYS A 481 7.03 -10.01 36.10
N ILE A 482 6.82 -11.32 36.00
CA ILE A 482 5.72 -11.92 35.23
C ILE A 482 4.40 -11.59 35.93
N PRO A 483 3.48 -10.84 35.28
CA PRO A 483 2.25 -10.44 35.93
C PRO A 483 1.25 -11.60 36.02
N LEU A 484 0.71 -11.77 37.22
CA LEU A 484 -0.39 -12.69 37.53
C LEU A 484 -1.61 -11.89 37.99
N CYS A 485 -2.79 -12.45 37.80
CA CYS A 485 -4.01 -11.84 38.28
C CYS A 485 -4.01 -11.79 39.81
N ARG A 486 -4.04 -10.58 40.39
CA ARG A 486 -4.09 -10.37 41.86
C ARG A 486 -5.28 -11.01 42.58
N PHE A 487 -6.29 -11.47 41.84
CA PHE A 487 -7.53 -12.02 42.39
C PHE A 487 -7.62 -13.54 42.33
N CYS A 488 -7.10 -14.15 41.27
CA CYS A 488 -7.22 -15.61 41.06
C CYS A 488 -5.89 -16.31 40.75
N GLY A 489 -4.78 -15.56 40.65
CA GLY A 489 -3.47 -16.11 40.30
C GLY A 489 -3.32 -16.52 38.82
N SER A 490 -4.35 -16.40 37.99
CA SER A 490 -4.28 -16.77 36.57
C SER A 490 -3.30 -15.88 35.78
N LYS A 491 -2.85 -16.40 34.65
CA LYS A 491 -1.99 -15.69 33.70
C LYS A 491 -2.67 -14.42 33.20
N MET A 492 -1.85 -13.40 32.96
CA MET A 492 -2.28 -12.14 32.35
C MET A 492 -1.93 -12.10 30.85
N SER A 493 -2.59 -11.22 30.11
CA SER A 493 -2.25 -10.86 28.74
C SER A 493 -2.55 -9.39 28.48
N ILE A 494 -2.10 -8.86 27.35
CA ILE A 494 -2.49 -7.52 26.87
C ILE A 494 -4.01 -7.44 26.76
N CYS A 495 -4.59 -6.31 27.17
CA CYS A 495 -6.03 -6.11 27.20
C CYS A 495 -6.59 -5.75 25.81
N VAL A 496 -6.57 -6.73 24.90
CA VAL A 496 -7.12 -6.63 23.54
C VAL A 496 -8.09 -7.76 23.26
N ARG A 497 -9.06 -7.52 22.37
CA ARG A 497 -10.11 -8.49 22.05
C ARG A 497 -9.55 -9.61 21.19
N ALA A 498 -9.34 -10.77 21.80
CA ALA A 498 -8.86 -11.98 21.12
C ALA A 498 -9.71 -13.23 21.41
N GLY A 499 -10.64 -13.17 22.36
CA GLY A 499 -11.45 -14.32 22.76
C GLY A 499 -12.42 -13.99 23.88
N SER A 500 -13.02 -15.03 24.46
CA SER A 500 -14.00 -14.93 25.57
C SER A 500 -13.42 -14.31 26.84
N TRP A 501 -12.09 -14.30 26.97
CA TRP A 501 -11.38 -13.67 28.08
C TRP A 501 -11.29 -12.14 27.99
N PHE A 502 -11.75 -11.52 26.90
CA PHE A 502 -11.66 -10.07 26.73
C PHE A 502 -12.44 -9.30 27.80
N ASN A 503 -11.72 -8.58 28.64
CA ASN A 503 -12.32 -7.66 29.61
C ASN A 503 -12.64 -6.31 28.95
N GLN A 504 -13.93 -5.99 28.85
CA GLN A 504 -14.42 -4.79 28.17
C GLN A 504 -14.45 -3.55 29.07
N ALA A 505 -14.37 -3.72 30.40
CA ALA A 505 -14.65 -2.66 31.37
C ALA A 505 -13.85 -1.37 31.13
N PRO A 506 -12.53 -1.39 30.80
CA PRO A 506 -11.77 -0.17 30.56
C PRO A 506 -12.25 0.68 29.37
N TYR A 507 -13.03 0.09 28.45
CA TYR A 507 -13.39 0.70 27.16
C TYR A 507 -14.89 1.03 27.04
N GLN A 508 -15.70 0.63 28.02
CA GLN A 508 -17.15 0.83 28.01
C GLN A 508 -17.53 2.32 27.99
N GLU A 509 -16.78 3.16 28.70
CA GLU A 509 -17.02 4.60 28.75
C GLU A 509 -16.87 5.25 27.37
N GLY A 510 -15.77 4.97 26.67
CA GLY A 510 -15.53 5.45 25.30
C GLY A 510 -16.58 4.95 24.32
N GLU A 511 -17.04 3.69 24.44
CA GLU A 511 -18.15 3.17 23.63
C GLU A 511 -19.48 3.90 23.90
N ALA A 512 -19.75 4.27 25.16
CA ALA A 512 -20.95 5.03 25.51
C ALA A 512 -20.88 6.46 24.96
N GLN A 513 -19.73 7.11 25.09
CA GLN A 513 -19.47 8.44 24.53
C GLN A 513 -19.64 8.45 23.00
N TRP A 514 -19.06 7.46 22.31
CA TRP A 514 -19.24 7.27 20.87
C TRP A 514 -20.72 7.17 20.48
N LYS A 515 -21.49 6.30 21.14
CA LYS A 515 -22.91 6.12 20.83
C LYS A 515 -23.71 7.39 21.07
N ALA A 516 -23.43 8.10 22.16
CA ALA A 516 -24.07 9.37 22.49
C ALA A 516 -23.74 10.45 21.44
N TRP A 517 -22.47 10.58 21.08
CA TRP A 517 -22.00 11.52 20.04
C TRP A 517 -22.66 11.24 18.69
N LYS A 518 -22.64 9.99 18.22
CA LYS A 518 -23.26 9.60 16.95
C LYS A 518 -24.75 9.91 16.93
N SER A 519 -25.45 9.56 18.02
CA SER A 519 -26.90 9.82 18.14
C SER A 519 -27.20 11.31 18.12
N ARG A 520 -26.37 12.14 18.75
CA ARG A 520 -26.48 13.60 18.75
C ARG A 520 -26.31 14.16 17.34
N VAL A 521 -25.21 13.85 16.66
CA VAL A 521 -24.90 14.32 15.29
C VAL A 521 -26.03 13.97 14.31
N LEU A 522 -26.52 12.72 14.36
CA LEU A 522 -27.60 12.26 13.48
C LEU A 522 -28.93 12.98 13.76
N ARG A 523 -29.26 13.22 15.04
CA ARG A 523 -30.47 13.93 15.49
C ARG A 523 -30.44 15.40 15.12
N GLU A 524 -29.28 16.03 15.24
CA GLU A 524 -29.03 17.43 14.83
C GLU A 524 -28.98 17.60 13.31
N LYS A 525 -29.10 16.51 12.54
CA LYS A 525 -29.08 16.48 11.08
C LYS A 525 -27.82 17.10 10.46
N LYS A 526 -26.69 17.00 11.16
CA LYS A 526 -25.39 17.44 10.64
C LYS A 526 -24.95 16.59 9.46
N ASN A 527 -24.31 17.23 8.48
CA ASN A 527 -23.59 16.55 7.41
C ASN A 527 -22.32 15.95 8.02
N LEU A 528 -22.29 14.61 8.08
CA LEU A 528 -21.20 13.87 8.69
C LEU A 528 -20.30 13.29 7.61
N VAL A 529 -19.00 13.55 7.71
CA VAL A 529 -17.99 12.85 6.91
C VAL A 529 -17.26 11.84 7.79
N ILE A 530 -17.30 10.58 7.37
CA ILE A 530 -16.46 9.52 7.94
C ILE A 530 -15.15 9.51 7.17
N LEU A 531 -14.05 9.85 7.84
CA LEU A 531 -12.70 9.69 7.32
C LEU A 531 -12.12 8.39 7.87
N GLU A 532 -12.13 7.34 7.05
CA GLU A 532 -11.66 6.00 7.39
C GLU A 532 -10.21 5.78 6.95
N LEU A 533 -9.30 5.61 7.91
CA LEU A 533 -7.85 5.58 7.69
C LEU A 533 -7.28 4.20 7.96
N GLY A 534 -6.87 3.50 6.90
CA GLY A 534 -6.12 2.25 7.02
C GLY A 534 -6.89 1.10 7.70
N VAL A 535 -8.21 1.09 7.56
CA VAL A 535 -9.07 0.02 8.07
C VAL A 535 -9.11 -1.13 7.06
N GLY A 536 -8.51 -2.25 7.46
CA GLY A 536 -8.47 -3.46 6.63
C GLY A 536 -9.55 -4.50 6.94
N MET A 537 -9.41 -5.69 6.35
CA MET A 537 -10.37 -6.80 6.41
C MET A 537 -10.12 -7.80 7.56
N ASN A 538 -9.18 -7.54 8.46
CA ASN A 538 -8.96 -8.41 9.63
C ASN A 538 -10.13 -8.37 10.64
N THR A 539 -10.73 -7.20 10.86
CA THR A 539 -11.87 -7.03 11.79
C THR A 539 -12.93 -6.07 11.23
N PRO A 540 -13.50 -6.36 10.03
CA PRO A 540 -14.32 -5.41 9.28
C PRO A 540 -15.62 -5.05 10.02
N GLY A 541 -16.15 -5.96 10.85
CA GLY A 541 -17.35 -5.71 11.67
C GLY A 541 -17.18 -4.66 12.79
N VAL A 542 -15.97 -4.12 13.00
CA VAL A 542 -15.70 -3.12 14.05
C VAL A 542 -15.90 -1.69 13.55
N LEU A 543 -15.41 -1.42 12.33
CA LEU A 543 -15.35 -0.09 11.73
C LEU A 543 -15.93 -0.11 10.32
N ARG A 544 -15.36 -0.94 9.44
CA ARG A 544 -15.66 -0.97 8.00
C ARG A 544 -17.14 -1.13 7.68
N TRP A 545 -17.73 -2.28 8.01
CA TRP A 545 -19.15 -2.54 7.72
C TRP A 545 -20.10 -1.63 8.53
N PRO A 546 -19.84 -1.31 9.81
CA PRO A 546 -20.64 -0.30 10.51
C PRO A 546 -20.62 1.09 9.88
N ASN A 547 -19.50 1.51 9.29
CA ASN A 547 -19.39 2.79 8.58
C ASN A 547 -20.21 2.75 7.28
N GLU A 548 -20.06 1.69 6.49
CA GLU A 548 -20.83 1.49 5.26
C GLU A 548 -22.35 1.41 5.54
N ASP A 549 -22.77 0.69 6.59
CA ASP A 549 -24.17 0.62 7.02
C ASP A 549 -24.70 2.01 7.46
N LEU A 550 -23.88 2.79 8.17
CA LEU A 550 -24.24 4.14 8.59
C LEU A 550 -24.46 5.08 7.39
N VAL A 551 -23.60 4.99 6.38
CA VAL A 551 -23.72 5.73 5.12
C VAL A 551 -25.03 5.40 4.41
N MET A 552 -25.31 4.11 4.20
CA MET A 552 -26.50 3.64 3.49
C MET A 552 -27.81 4.08 4.15
N ARG A 553 -27.86 4.13 5.48
CA ARG A 553 -29.07 4.50 6.23
C ARG A 553 -29.26 6.01 6.40
N SER A 554 -28.33 6.82 5.91
CA SER A 554 -28.29 8.26 6.22
C SER A 554 -29.14 9.16 5.32
N ASP A 555 -29.67 8.62 4.22
CA ASP A 555 -30.32 9.39 3.15
C ASP A 555 -29.39 10.50 2.59
N GLY A 556 -28.12 10.12 2.34
CA GLY A 556 -27.12 11.00 1.74
C GLY A 556 -26.40 11.97 2.68
N ARG A 557 -26.83 12.08 3.95
CA ARG A 557 -26.24 13.01 4.95
C ARG A 557 -24.91 12.54 5.54
N VAL A 558 -24.63 11.24 5.49
CA VAL A 558 -23.34 10.69 5.91
C VAL A 558 -22.57 10.28 4.66
N LYS A 559 -21.35 10.78 4.53
CA LYS A 559 -20.42 10.41 3.46
C LYS A 559 -19.24 9.63 4.02
N LEU A 560 -18.68 8.72 3.23
CA LEU A 560 -17.48 7.97 3.59
C LEU A 560 -16.32 8.29 2.65
N ILE A 561 -15.19 8.65 3.22
CA ILE A 561 -13.90 8.76 2.55
C ILE A 561 -13.00 7.69 3.14
N ARG A 562 -12.64 6.68 2.33
CA ARG A 562 -11.71 5.63 2.72
C ARG A 562 -10.31 5.93 2.20
N VAL A 563 -9.30 5.91 3.06
CA VAL A 563 -7.91 6.19 2.69
C VAL A 563 -7.02 5.02 3.09
N GLY A 564 -6.22 4.52 2.16
CA GLY A 564 -5.31 3.41 2.44
C GLY A 564 -4.60 2.88 1.20
N MET A 565 -3.82 1.82 1.36
CA MET A 565 -3.07 1.20 0.27
C MET A 565 -3.72 -0.11 -0.20
N GLY A 566 -3.58 -0.39 -1.50
CA GLY A 566 -4.03 -1.63 -2.11
C GLY A 566 -5.55 -1.76 -2.27
N PRO A 567 -6.04 -2.96 -2.65
CA PRO A 567 -7.46 -3.20 -2.91
C PRO A 567 -8.37 -2.87 -1.72
N GLU A 568 -7.90 -3.04 -0.49
CA GLU A 568 -8.72 -2.79 0.70
C GLU A 568 -9.08 -1.32 0.90
N ALA A 569 -8.42 -0.38 0.20
CA ALA A 569 -8.80 1.02 0.19
C ALA A 569 -10.08 1.29 -0.62
N MET A 570 -10.55 0.35 -1.45
CA MET A 570 -11.75 0.53 -2.27
C MET A 570 -13.02 0.56 -1.42
N VAL A 571 -13.94 1.45 -1.79
CA VAL A 571 -15.32 1.47 -1.30
C VAL A 571 -16.21 0.63 -2.21
N PRO A 572 -17.39 0.17 -1.73
CA PRO A 572 -18.38 -0.44 -2.61
C PRO A 572 -18.75 0.53 -3.76
N TRP A 573 -18.59 0.08 -5.01
CA TRP A 573 -18.86 0.94 -6.17
C TRP A 573 -20.32 1.35 -6.28
N GLU A 574 -21.25 0.57 -5.73
CA GLU A 574 -22.66 0.92 -5.62
C GLU A 574 -22.85 2.18 -4.75
N GLN A 575 -22.12 2.29 -3.64
CA GLN A 575 -22.17 3.50 -2.80
C GLN A 575 -21.53 4.70 -3.48
N GLU A 576 -20.44 4.48 -4.20
CA GLU A 576 -19.76 5.56 -4.93
C GLU A 576 -20.57 6.05 -6.13
N ASP A 577 -21.23 5.15 -6.86
CA ASP A 577 -22.14 5.50 -7.96
C ASP A 577 -23.36 6.29 -7.45
N GLU A 578 -23.77 6.09 -6.19
CA GLU A 578 -24.78 6.90 -5.50
C GLU A 578 -24.22 8.20 -4.88
N GLY A 579 -22.92 8.47 -5.04
CA GLY A 579 -22.24 9.64 -4.49
C GLY A 579 -22.19 9.63 -2.95
N LEU A 580 -22.22 8.46 -2.32
CA LEU A 580 -22.23 8.29 -0.86
C LEU A 580 -20.83 8.02 -0.29
N SER A 581 -19.98 7.38 -1.07
CA SER A 581 -18.63 6.96 -0.66
C SER A 581 -17.62 7.28 -1.74
N THR A 582 -16.37 7.52 -1.35
CA THR A 582 -15.22 7.54 -2.28
C THR A 582 -13.97 7.07 -1.56
N CYS A 583 -12.89 6.84 -2.29
CA CYS A 583 -11.61 6.46 -1.69
C CYS A 583 -10.40 7.19 -2.26
N VAL A 584 -9.34 7.29 -1.44
CA VAL A 584 -8.02 7.76 -1.84
C VAL A 584 -7.03 6.62 -1.60
N GLN A 585 -6.57 6.01 -2.69
CA GLN A 585 -5.61 4.92 -2.68
C GLN A 585 -4.18 5.45 -2.66
N GLY A 586 -3.50 5.31 -1.53
CA GLY A 586 -2.11 5.69 -1.37
C GLY A 586 -1.65 5.62 0.08
N ASP A 587 -0.38 5.93 0.29
CA ASP A 587 0.18 6.06 1.64
C ASP A 587 -0.54 7.16 2.42
N ILE A 588 -1.03 6.84 3.62
CA ILE A 588 -1.85 7.78 4.43
C ILE A 588 -1.04 9.02 4.82
N GLY A 589 0.26 8.87 5.08
CA GLY A 589 1.16 9.99 5.39
C GLY A 589 1.33 10.96 4.22
N ARG A 590 1.15 10.50 2.97
CA ARG A 590 1.03 11.36 1.79
C ARG A 590 -0.39 11.87 1.55
N ALA A 591 -1.40 11.05 1.82
CA ALA A 591 -2.80 11.36 1.55
C ALA A 591 -3.34 12.49 2.43
N ILE A 592 -3.05 12.44 3.73
CA ILE A 592 -3.63 13.35 4.73
C ILE A 592 -3.23 14.81 4.48
N PRO A 593 -1.96 15.16 4.23
CA PRO A 593 -1.61 16.53 3.83
C PRO A 593 -2.43 17.01 2.62
N LEU A 594 -2.55 16.18 1.58
CA LEU A 594 -3.28 16.55 0.36
C LEU A 594 -4.79 16.71 0.58
N LEU A 595 -5.36 16.00 1.55
CA LEU A 595 -6.80 16.01 1.87
C LEU A 595 -7.22 17.16 2.78
N LEU A 596 -6.36 17.55 3.72
CA LEU A 596 -6.71 18.48 4.82
C LEU A 596 -6.24 19.93 4.58
N GLU A 597 -5.63 20.18 3.42
CA GLU A 597 -5.20 21.51 2.94
C GLU A 597 -6.33 22.48 2.63
#